data_AF-A0A538FHB5-F1
#
_entry.id   AF-A0A538FHB5-F1
#
_cell.length_a   1.000
_cell.length_b   1.000
_cell.length_c   1.000
_cell.angle_alpha   90.00
_cell.angle_beta   90.00
_cell.angle_gamma   90.00
#
_symmetry.space_group_name_H-M   'P 1'
#
loop_
_entity.id
_entity.type
_entity.pdbx_description
1 polymer ?
#
loop_
_entity_poly.entity_id
_entity_poly.type
_entity_poly.pdbx_seq_one_letter_code
_entity_poly.pdbx_strand_id
1 'polypeptide(L)'
;MLSLPCWLAGAHSRRRLSAGIPCWPCKSLAALAMLGTVALAALLARRRAFAAALVGWNPLLALHFAGGGHNDAWMALLVMSALALGASGRRQWAGAAWVAAIFVKWIAVVFLPLRALEARARGRRVGHLGFALAAVVVVAAASAQFGWHWLEAFGPLARNANKETQFALPHRLKELGVPREIALGLFAAAFALAYLWLVRQAWRGRARLGLAAGLLLCASPYLVPWYAVWALPVAATEDDPPAQWLAVAISAYLLRQRVPI
;
A
#
# COMPACT_ATOMS: atom_id res chain seq x y z
N MET A 1 -9.89 29.79 -12.68
CA MET A 1 -9.34 29.66 -11.31
C MET A 1 -9.27 28.17 -10.98
N LEU A 2 -8.05 27.63 -10.93
CA LEU A 2 -7.80 26.20 -10.78
C LEU A 2 -8.15 25.73 -9.36
N SER A 3 -8.93 24.66 -9.28
CA SER A 3 -9.28 23.92 -8.07
C SER A 3 -8.01 23.35 -7.43
N LEU A 4 -7.61 23.85 -6.26
CA LEU A 4 -6.58 23.23 -5.44
C LEU A 4 -7.07 21.85 -4.93
N PRO A 5 -6.23 20.80 -4.97
CA PRO A 5 -6.53 19.53 -4.31
C PRO A 5 -6.67 19.72 -2.80
N CYS A 6 -7.67 19.05 -2.21
CA CYS A 6 -8.02 19.05 -0.78
C CYS A 6 -6.88 18.61 0.18
N TRP A 7 -5.72 18.20 -0.35
CA TRP A 7 -4.54 17.77 0.42
C TRP A 7 -3.72 18.93 1.02
N LEU A 8 -3.94 20.17 0.58
CA LEU A 8 -3.18 21.36 1.01
C LEU A 8 -3.74 22.07 2.25
N ALA A 9 -4.94 21.73 2.71
CA ALA A 9 -5.57 22.38 3.87
C ALA A 9 -5.09 21.75 5.20
N GLY A 10 -3.77 21.79 5.43
CA GLY A 10 -3.16 21.42 6.70
C GLY A 10 -3.05 22.61 7.63
N ALA A 11 -3.88 22.62 8.67
CA ALA A 11 -3.63 23.21 9.97
C ALA A 11 -3.15 24.68 10.03
N HIS A 12 -4.08 25.64 9.99
CA HIS A 12 -4.08 26.83 10.87
C HIS A 12 -5.40 27.58 10.72
N SER A 13 -6.37 27.28 11.58
CA SER A 13 -7.40 28.20 12.12
C SER A 13 -8.69 27.44 12.45
N ARG A 14 -8.96 27.22 13.75
CA ARG A 14 -10.31 26.89 14.25
C ARG A 14 -11.19 28.16 14.21
N ARG A 15 -11.44 28.74 13.05
CA ARG A 15 -12.46 29.80 12.91
C ARG A 15 -13.19 29.64 11.58
N ARG A 16 -14.46 29.21 11.72
CA ARG A 16 -15.60 29.37 10.80
C ARG A 16 -15.24 29.46 9.31
N LEU A 17 -15.27 28.32 8.62
CA LEU A 17 -15.49 28.29 7.17
C LEU A 17 -16.90 27.77 6.90
N SER A 18 -17.76 28.72 6.54
CA SER A 18 -19.04 28.56 5.89
C SER A 18 -18.86 27.84 4.54
N ALA A 19 -19.88 27.08 4.13
CA ALA A 19 -19.95 26.26 2.90
C ALA A 19 -19.01 25.03 2.89
N GLY A 20 -19.50 23.93 3.48
CA GLY A 20 -18.83 22.64 3.46
C GLY A 20 -18.59 22.15 2.03
N ILE A 21 -17.32 22.06 1.64
CA ILE A 21 -16.94 21.25 0.48
C ILE A 21 -17.48 19.84 0.75
N PRO A 22 -18.33 19.29 -0.12
CA PRO A 22 -18.93 17.99 0.14
C PRO A 22 -17.81 16.96 0.27
N CYS A 23 -17.76 16.19 1.37
CA CYS A 23 -16.76 15.12 1.53
C CYS A 23 -17.04 13.89 0.63
N TRP A 24 -18.11 13.92 -0.18
CA TRP A 24 -18.53 12.79 -1.02
C TRP A 24 -17.59 12.50 -2.20
N PRO A 25 -17.00 13.48 -2.94
CA PRO A 25 -16.16 13.19 -4.10
C PRO A 25 -14.91 12.39 -3.72
N CYS A 26 -14.26 12.72 -2.60
CA CYS A 26 -13.10 11.96 -2.11
C CYS A 26 -13.46 10.51 -1.73
N LYS A 27 -14.65 10.30 -1.16
CA LYS A 27 -15.15 8.97 -0.81
C LYS A 27 -15.51 8.16 -2.06
N SER A 28 -16.21 8.76 -3.01
CA SER A 28 -16.56 8.15 -4.29
C SER A 28 -15.31 7.77 -5.09
N LEU A 29 -14.30 8.63 -5.12
CA LEU A 29 -13.02 8.35 -5.78
C LEU A 29 -12.28 7.18 -5.13
N ALA A 30 -12.25 7.09 -3.79
CA ALA A 30 -11.64 5.96 -3.10
C ALA A 30 -12.43 4.65 -3.34
N ALA A 31 -13.76 4.71 -3.35
CA ALA A 31 -14.60 3.56 -3.67
C ALA A 31 -14.38 3.06 -5.10
N LEU A 32 -14.30 3.97 -6.08
CA LEU A 32 -13.96 3.64 -7.47
C LEU A 32 -12.56 3.02 -7.58
N ALA A 33 -11.58 3.55 -6.86
CA ALA A 33 -10.24 2.97 -6.83
C ALA A 33 -10.24 1.56 -6.23
N MET A 34 -11.07 1.32 -5.21
CA MET A 34 -11.25 -0.02 -4.63
C MET A 34 -11.91 -0.98 -5.61
N LEU A 35 -12.98 -0.56 -6.31
CA LEU A 35 -13.63 -1.38 -7.35
C LEU A 35 -12.66 -1.71 -8.49
N GLY A 36 -11.86 -0.74 -8.94
CA GLY A 36 -10.81 -0.97 -9.92
C GLY A 36 -9.75 -1.95 -9.42
N THR A 37 -9.40 -1.89 -8.13
CA THR A 37 -8.48 -2.84 -7.49
C THR A 37 -9.05 -4.26 -7.50
N VAL A 38 -10.34 -4.43 -7.16
CA VAL A 38 -11.03 -5.74 -7.23
C VAL A 38 -11.04 -6.27 -8.65
N ALA A 39 -11.39 -5.43 -9.63
CA ALA A 39 -11.42 -5.82 -11.04
C ALA A 39 -10.05 -6.27 -11.54
N LEU A 40 -8.99 -5.49 -11.27
CA LEU A 40 -7.63 -5.85 -11.66
C LEU A 40 -7.12 -7.11 -10.95
N ALA A 41 -7.45 -7.28 -9.65
CA ALA A 41 -7.12 -8.50 -8.94
C ALA A 41 -7.80 -9.73 -9.57
N ALA A 42 -9.08 -9.63 -9.91
CA ALA A 42 -9.81 -10.70 -10.58
C ALA A 42 -9.26 -10.98 -11.99
N LEU A 43 -8.84 -9.95 -12.74
CA LEU A 43 -8.28 -10.12 -14.09
C LEU A 43 -6.89 -10.77 -14.08
N LEU A 44 -6.07 -10.49 -13.06
CA LEU A 44 -4.71 -11.00 -12.95
C LEU A 44 -4.62 -12.37 -12.28
N ALA A 45 -5.56 -12.72 -11.41
CA ALA A 45 -5.57 -14.00 -10.71
C ALA A 45 -5.93 -15.15 -11.65
N ARG A 46 -5.37 -16.35 -11.40
CA ARG A 46 -5.80 -17.57 -12.10
C ARG A 46 -7.25 -17.92 -11.75
N ARG A 47 -7.63 -17.71 -10.48
CA ARG A 47 -8.99 -17.94 -9.95
C ARG A 47 -9.74 -16.62 -9.79
N ARG A 48 -10.28 -16.10 -10.89
CA ARG A 48 -10.95 -14.78 -10.95
C ARG A 48 -12.02 -14.57 -9.89
N ALA A 49 -12.95 -15.52 -9.76
CA ALA A 49 -14.06 -15.44 -8.81
C ALA A 49 -13.56 -15.44 -7.36
N PHE A 50 -12.56 -16.27 -7.05
CA PHE A 50 -11.95 -16.30 -5.72
C PHE A 50 -11.26 -14.99 -5.39
N ALA A 51 -10.48 -14.41 -6.31
CA ALA A 51 -9.81 -13.13 -6.08
C ALA A 51 -10.82 -11.97 -5.92
N ALA A 52 -11.87 -11.96 -6.74
CA ALA A 52 -12.96 -10.98 -6.63
C ALA A 52 -13.66 -11.08 -5.27
N ALA A 53 -13.97 -12.30 -4.81
CA ALA A 53 -14.58 -12.51 -3.49
C ALA A 53 -13.63 -12.16 -2.35
N LEU A 54 -12.38 -12.63 -2.40
CA LEU A 54 -11.38 -12.41 -1.36
C LEU A 54 -11.16 -10.91 -1.10
N VAL A 55 -11.07 -10.10 -2.16
CA VAL A 55 -10.84 -8.66 -2.06
C VAL A 55 -12.15 -7.87 -1.91
N GLY A 56 -13.14 -8.16 -2.75
CA GLY A 56 -14.39 -7.41 -2.83
C GLY A 56 -15.37 -7.70 -1.70
N TRP A 57 -15.37 -8.92 -1.14
CA TRP A 57 -16.22 -9.29 -0.01
C TRP A 57 -15.48 -9.23 1.33
N ASN A 58 -14.26 -8.70 1.37
CA ASN A 58 -13.58 -8.47 2.64
C ASN A 58 -14.32 -7.36 3.41
N PRO A 59 -14.95 -7.67 4.57
CA PRO A 59 -15.79 -6.71 5.28
C PRO A 59 -14.99 -5.50 5.78
N LEU A 60 -13.70 -5.70 6.10
CA LEU A 60 -12.83 -4.63 6.52
C LEU A 60 -12.60 -3.63 5.38
N LEU A 61 -12.35 -4.10 4.16
CA LEU A 61 -12.15 -3.23 3.00
C LEU A 61 -13.45 -2.50 2.63
N ALA A 62 -14.58 -3.20 2.66
CA ALA A 62 -15.89 -2.60 2.40
C ALA A 62 -16.18 -1.45 3.37
N LEU A 63 -16.01 -1.67 4.67
CA LEU A 63 -16.26 -0.65 5.70
C LEU A 63 -15.35 0.58 5.56
N HIS A 64 -14.07 0.38 5.22
CA HIS A 64 -13.09 1.47 5.20
C HIS A 64 -13.05 2.25 3.88
N PHE A 65 -13.34 1.62 2.75
CA PHE A 65 -13.20 2.26 1.44
C PHE A 65 -14.53 2.67 0.81
N ALA A 66 -15.66 2.07 1.20
CA ALA A 66 -16.98 2.55 0.75
C ALA A 66 -17.38 3.90 1.39
N GLY A 67 -16.78 4.28 2.53
CA GLY A 67 -17.13 5.52 3.25
C GLY A 67 -15.97 6.37 3.80
N GLY A 68 -14.72 5.87 3.78
CA GLY A 68 -13.59 6.49 4.50
C GLY A 68 -12.64 7.38 3.68
N GLY A 69 -12.64 7.27 2.35
CA GLY A 69 -11.83 8.16 1.49
C GLY A 69 -10.31 8.00 1.60
N HIS A 70 -9.81 6.83 2.00
CA HIS A 70 -8.37 6.61 2.25
C HIS A 70 -7.56 6.46 0.95
N ASN A 71 -6.39 7.10 0.91
CA ASN A 71 -5.45 7.06 -0.23
C ASN A 71 -4.84 5.67 -0.47
N ASP A 72 -4.95 4.77 0.50
CA ASP A 72 -4.53 3.37 0.37
C ASP A 72 -5.20 2.63 -0.79
N ALA A 73 -6.45 2.96 -1.14
CA ALA A 73 -7.12 2.39 -2.30
C ALA A 73 -6.48 2.84 -3.62
N TRP A 74 -6.03 4.10 -3.70
CA TRP A 74 -5.31 4.60 -4.88
C TRP A 74 -3.96 3.93 -5.04
N MET A 75 -3.21 3.77 -3.95
CA MET A 75 -1.95 3.03 -4.00
C MET A 75 -2.19 1.59 -4.45
N ALA A 76 -3.17 0.88 -3.87
CA ALA A 76 -3.50 -0.49 -4.26
C ALA A 76 -3.88 -0.58 -5.75
N LEU A 77 -4.74 0.32 -6.23
CA LEU A 77 -5.12 0.39 -7.64
C LEU A 77 -3.89 0.57 -8.55
N LEU A 78 -3.00 1.49 -8.20
CA LEU A 78 -1.79 1.79 -8.99
C LEU A 78 -0.80 0.63 -8.98
N VAL A 79 -0.62 -0.04 -7.84
CA VAL A 79 0.17 -1.28 -7.75
C VAL A 79 -0.44 -2.35 -8.65
N MET A 80 -1.74 -2.65 -8.53
CA MET A 80 -2.42 -3.64 -9.38
C MET A 80 -2.35 -3.27 -10.86
N SER A 81 -2.46 -1.98 -11.19
CA SER A 81 -2.30 -1.48 -12.56
C SER A 81 -0.89 -1.70 -13.07
N ALA A 82 0.14 -1.47 -12.25
CA ALA A 82 1.53 -1.75 -12.62
C ALA A 82 1.75 -3.25 -12.88
N LEU A 83 1.14 -4.14 -12.09
CA LEU A 83 1.18 -5.59 -12.34
C LEU A 83 0.47 -5.94 -13.67
N ALA A 84 -0.70 -5.37 -13.94
CA ALA A 84 -1.47 -5.63 -15.15
C ALA A 84 -0.80 -5.10 -16.43
N LEU A 85 -0.24 -3.89 -16.37
CA LEU A 85 0.53 -3.29 -17.47
C LEU A 85 1.82 -4.07 -17.72
N GLY A 86 2.47 -4.55 -16.65
CA GLY A 86 3.63 -5.43 -16.75
C GLY A 86 3.30 -6.77 -17.41
N ALA A 87 2.17 -7.38 -17.04
CA ALA A 87 1.69 -8.64 -17.60
C ALA A 87 1.29 -8.51 -19.08
N SER A 88 0.71 -7.37 -19.48
CA SER A 88 0.33 -7.07 -20.87
C SER A 88 1.50 -6.58 -21.76
N GLY A 89 2.73 -6.58 -21.24
CA GLY A 89 3.92 -6.15 -22.00
C GLY A 89 4.11 -4.64 -22.14
N ARG A 90 3.21 -3.82 -21.58
CA ARG A 90 3.28 -2.34 -21.56
C ARG A 90 4.24 -1.85 -20.47
N ARG A 91 5.51 -2.25 -20.59
CA ARG A 91 6.55 -2.09 -19.56
C ARG A 91 6.75 -0.65 -19.08
N GLN A 92 6.72 0.33 -19.99
CA GLN A 92 6.93 1.74 -19.64
C GLN A 92 5.77 2.31 -18.82
N TRP A 93 4.53 1.97 -19.20
CA TRP A 93 3.34 2.32 -18.42
C TRP A 93 3.34 1.62 -17.06
N ALA A 94 3.83 0.39 -16.97
CA ALA A 94 4.03 -0.29 -15.69
C ALA A 94 5.02 0.47 -14.80
N GLY A 95 6.13 0.96 -15.36
CA GLY A 95 7.10 1.81 -14.66
C GLY A 95 6.47 3.11 -14.14
N ALA A 96 5.68 3.80 -14.97
CA ALA A 96 4.96 4.99 -14.56
C ALA A 96 3.94 4.73 -13.44
N ALA A 97 3.19 3.63 -13.52
CA ALA A 97 2.24 3.22 -12.48
C ALA A 97 2.94 2.91 -11.14
N TRP A 98 4.14 2.32 -11.17
CA TRP A 98 4.95 2.13 -9.97
C TRP A 98 5.37 3.43 -9.30
N VAL A 99 5.85 4.41 -10.09
CA VAL A 99 6.21 5.73 -9.55
C VAL A 99 4.99 6.41 -8.93
N ALA A 100 3.84 6.39 -9.61
CA ALA A 100 2.61 6.95 -9.09
C ALA A 100 2.19 6.28 -7.77
N ALA A 101 2.30 4.94 -7.67
CA ALA A 101 2.00 4.22 -6.44
C ALA A 101 2.91 4.65 -5.27
N ILE A 102 4.22 4.79 -5.52
CA ILE A 102 5.21 5.22 -4.52
C ILE A 102 4.96 6.66 -4.09
N PHE A 103 4.60 7.54 -5.02
CA PHE A 103 4.26 8.92 -4.73
C PHE A 103 3.00 9.03 -3.86
N VAL A 104 1.96 8.24 -4.16
CA VAL A 104 0.75 8.16 -3.32
C VAL A 104 1.07 7.58 -1.93
N LYS A 105 1.90 6.53 -1.88
CA LYS A 105 2.37 5.94 -0.64
C LYS A 105 3.72 5.24 -0.80
N TRP A 106 4.73 5.78 -0.12
CA TRP A 106 6.12 5.32 -0.21
C TRP A 106 6.30 3.81 0.06
N ILE A 107 5.40 3.21 0.85
CA ILE A 107 5.42 1.78 1.18
C ILE A 107 5.44 0.87 -0.06
N ALA A 108 4.87 1.32 -1.19
CA ALA A 108 4.89 0.57 -2.44
C ALA A 108 6.32 0.30 -2.95
N VAL A 109 7.32 1.07 -2.49
CA VAL A 109 8.74 0.87 -2.83
C VAL A 109 9.25 -0.53 -2.44
N VAL A 110 8.67 -1.13 -1.38
CA VAL A 110 9.05 -2.46 -0.88
C VAL A 110 8.82 -3.54 -1.94
N PHE A 111 7.90 -3.34 -2.88
CA PHE A 111 7.62 -4.29 -3.96
C PHE A 111 8.59 -4.20 -5.14
N LEU A 112 9.26 -3.05 -5.33
CA LEU A 112 10.10 -2.81 -6.50
C LEU A 112 11.29 -3.78 -6.62
N PRO A 113 12.11 -4.00 -5.57
CA PRO A 113 13.22 -4.94 -5.66
C PRO A 113 12.73 -6.34 -6.03
N LEU A 114 11.70 -6.83 -5.34
CA LEU A 114 11.14 -8.16 -5.60
C LEU A 114 10.65 -8.31 -7.06
N ARG A 115 9.98 -7.29 -7.59
CA ARG A 115 9.53 -7.31 -8.99
C ARG A 115 10.64 -7.18 -10.01
N ALA A 116 11.60 -6.28 -9.79
CA ALA A 116 12.73 -6.08 -10.70
C ALA A 116 13.58 -7.35 -10.79
N LEU A 117 13.81 -8.00 -9.65
CA LEU A 117 14.57 -9.23 -9.54
C LEU A 117 13.85 -10.42 -10.19
N GLU A 118 12.55 -10.56 -9.98
CA GLU A 118 11.74 -11.57 -10.66
C GLU A 118 11.70 -11.34 -12.18
N ALA A 119 11.57 -10.08 -12.62
CA ALA A 119 11.62 -9.75 -14.04
C ALA A 119 12.96 -10.15 -14.65
N ARG A 120 14.08 -9.80 -14.01
CA ARG A 120 15.43 -10.19 -14.43
C ARG A 120 15.59 -11.71 -14.49
N ALA A 121 15.19 -12.43 -13.45
CA ALA A 121 15.31 -13.89 -13.37
C ALA A 121 14.48 -14.60 -14.46
N ARG A 122 13.35 -14.03 -14.87
CA ARG A 122 12.52 -14.54 -15.96
C ARG A 122 12.87 -13.95 -17.34
N GLY A 123 13.97 -13.21 -17.48
CA GLY A 123 14.38 -12.59 -18.74
C GLY A 123 13.42 -11.50 -19.26
N ARG A 124 12.53 -10.97 -18.42
CA ARG A 124 11.58 -9.91 -18.78
C ARG A 124 12.24 -8.55 -18.63
N ARG A 125 12.10 -7.69 -19.64
CA ARG A 125 12.57 -6.29 -19.54
C ARG A 125 11.65 -5.47 -18.64
N VAL A 126 12.23 -4.55 -17.90
CA VAL A 126 11.52 -3.59 -17.03
C VAL A 126 11.47 -2.22 -17.73
N GLY A 127 10.40 -1.45 -17.49
CA GLY A 127 10.22 -0.14 -18.11
C GLY A 127 10.99 0.97 -17.40
N HIS A 128 12.33 0.97 -17.52
CA HIS A 128 13.17 1.96 -16.87
C HIS A 128 12.92 3.40 -17.37
N LEU A 129 12.66 3.57 -18.67
CA LEU A 129 12.41 4.89 -19.27
C LEU A 129 11.10 5.50 -18.76
N GLY A 130 10.01 4.71 -18.74
CA GLY A 130 8.71 5.15 -18.23
C GLY A 130 8.75 5.42 -16.73
N PHE A 131 9.52 4.63 -15.98
CA PHE A 131 9.80 4.91 -14.57
C PHE A 131 10.55 6.24 -14.41
N ALA A 132 11.66 6.43 -15.11
CA ALA A 132 12.47 7.65 -15.00
C ALA A 132 11.69 8.90 -15.42
N LEU A 133 10.99 8.84 -16.55
CA LEU A 133 10.18 9.97 -17.04
C LEU A 133 9.04 10.31 -16.06
N ALA A 134 8.33 9.29 -15.56
CA ALA A 134 7.29 9.53 -14.57
C ALA A 134 7.85 10.11 -13.26
N ALA A 135 9.03 9.66 -12.81
CA ALA A 135 9.68 10.20 -11.63
C ALA A 135 10.05 11.67 -11.83
N VAL A 136 10.61 12.03 -12.98
CA VAL A 136 10.90 13.43 -13.34
C VAL A 136 9.63 14.27 -13.35
N VAL A 137 8.56 13.79 -13.99
CA VAL A 137 7.27 14.50 -14.05
C VAL A 137 6.69 14.71 -12.66
N VAL A 138 6.72 13.69 -11.80
CA VAL A 138 6.21 13.78 -10.42
C VAL A 138 7.03 14.77 -9.60
N VAL A 139 8.37 14.71 -9.67
CA VAL A 139 9.27 15.64 -8.98
C VAL A 139 9.07 17.06 -9.47
N ALA A 140 8.95 17.27 -10.79
CA ALA A 140 8.72 18.58 -11.39
C ALA A 140 7.35 19.14 -10.98
N ALA A 141 6.29 18.33 -11.03
CA ALA A 141 4.95 18.76 -10.63
C ALA A 141 4.88 19.09 -9.12
N ALA A 142 5.47 18.24 -8.27
CA ALA A 142 5.56 18.51 -6.83
C ALA A 142 6.37 19.79 -6.54
N SER A 143 7.48 19.99 -7.25
CA SER A 143 8.30 21.19 -7.07
C SER A 143 7.64 22.45 -7.61
N ALA A 144 6.89 22.36 -8.70
CA ALA A 144 6.12 23.47 -9.24
C ALA A 144 4.96 23.89 -8.32
N GLN A 145 4.32 22.93 -7.65
CA GLN A 145 3.15 23.20 -6.80
C GLN A 145 3.54 23.57 -5.36
N PHE A 146 4.60 22.98 -4.81
CA PHE A 146 4.96 23.10 -3.39
C PHE A 146 6.36 23.73 -3.17
N GLY A 147 7.08 24.12 -4.23
CA GLY A 147 8.47 24.50 -4.14
C GLY A 147 9.33 23.33 -3.66
N TRP A 148 10.37 23.57 -2.86
CA TRP A 148 11.16 22.49 -2.25
C TRP A 148 10.60 21.98 -0.92
N HIS A 149 9.53 22.59 -0.38
CA HIS A 149 8.97 22.25 0.93
C HIS A 149 8.38 20.83 1.01
N TRP A 150 8.03 20.21 -0.12
CA TRP A 150 7.62 18.80 -0.11
C TRP A 150 8.74 17.86 0.35
N LEU A 151 10.02 18.28 0.24
CA LEU A 151 11.16 17.55 0.79
C LEU A 151 11.17 17.59 2.33
N GLU A 152 10.73 18.70 2.91
CA GLU A 152 10.65 18.82 4.38
C GLU A 152 9.58 17.89 4.96
N ALA A 153 8.59 17.50 4.15
CA ALA A 153 7.54 16.56 4.54
C ALA A 153 8.10 15.16 4.90
N PHE A 154 9.28 14.78 4.38
CA PHE A 154 9.90 13.49 4.68
C PHE A 154 10.30 13.34 6.16
N GLY A 155 10.72 14.42 6.83
CA GLY A 155 11.08 14.39 8.25
C GLY A 155 9.89 14.05 9.17
N PRO A 156 8.77 14.78 9.10
CA PRO A 156 7.52 14.43 9.77
C PRO A 156 6.95 13.08 9.33
N LEU A 157 7.09 12.66 8.07
CA LEU A 157 6.68 11.32 7.61
C LEU A 157 7.45 10.21 8.31
N ALA A 158 8.78 10.35 8.45
CA ALA A 158 9.61 9.40 9.19
C ALA A 158 9.25 9.36 10.69
N ARG A 159 8.98 10.51 11.30
CA ARG A 159 8.51 10.57 12.70
C ARG A 159 7.09 10.02 12.89
N ASN A 160 6.20 10.24 11.92
CA ASN A 160 4.84 9.69 11.94
C ASN A 160 4.82 8.18 11.74
N ALA A 161 5.78 7.61 10.98
CA ALA A 161 5.96 6.16 10.86
C ALA A 161 6.36 5.50 12.19
N ASN A 162 6.94 6.24 13.14
CA ASN A 162 7.26 5.78 14.49
C ASN A 162 6.08 5.87 15.48
N LYS A 163 4.90 6.37 15.06
CA LYS A 163 3.71 6.35 15.91
C LYS A 163 3.24 4.91 16.06
N GLU A 164 2.82 4.54 17.27
CA GLU A 164 2.32 3.19 17.54
C GLU A 164 0.80 3.16 17.65
N THR A 165 0.20 2.06 17.21
CA THR A 165 -1.20 1.74 17.53
C THR A 165 -1.25 0.57 18.50
N GLN A 166 -2.27 0.57 19.37
CA GLN A 166 -2.52 -0.50 20.35
C GLN A 166 -2.71 -1.90 19.73
N PHE A 167 -2.95 -1.98 18.42
CA PHE A 167 -3.12 -3.23 17.67
C PHE A 167 -1.86 -3.67 16.93
N ALA A 168 -0.78 -2.90 16.96
CA ALA A 168 0.48 -3.33 16.37
C ALA A 168 1.08 -4.48 17.20
N LEU A 169 1.58 -5.54 16.54
CA LEU A 169 2.19 -6.68 17.23
C LEU A 169 3.38 -6.29 18.12
N PRO A 170 4.26 -5.34 17.73
CA PRO A 170 5.29 -4.83 18.63
C PRO A 170 4.74 -4.24 19.93
N HIS A 171 3.57 -3.59 19.87
CA HIS A 171 2.89 -3.05 21.05
C HIS A 171 2.34 -4.16 21.95
N ARG A 172 1.78 -5.23 21.37
CA ARG A 172 1.34 -6.41 22.15
C ARG A 172 2.48 -7.11 22.86
N LEU A 173 3.66 -7.18 22.23
CA LEU A 173 4.86 -7.72 22.87
C LEU A 173 5.35 -6.83 24.02
N LYS A 174 5.18 -5.50 23.89
CA LYS A 174 5.42 -4.57 24.99
C LYS A 174 4.45 -4.77 26.16
N GLU A 175 3.17 -5.04 25.90
CA GLU A 175 2.19 -5.35 26.95
C GLU A 175 2.55 -6.62 27.73
N LEU A 176 3.31 -7.55 27.13
CA LEU A 176 3.85 -8.75 27.77
C LEU A 176 5.13 -8.50 28.59
N GLY A 177 5.55 -7.24 28.75
CA GLY A 177 6.69 -6.85 29.58
C GLY A 177 8.03 -6.69 28.84
N VAL A 178 8.06 -6.87 27.51
CA VAL A 178 9.28 -6.66 26.71
C VAL A 178 9.53 -5.16 26.50
N PRO A 179 10.75 -4.64 26.72
CA PRO A 179 11.07 -3.25 26.42
C PRO A 179 10.75 -2.89 24.97
N ARG A 180 10.16 -1.71 24.77
CA ARG A 180 9.69 -1.21 23.47
C ARG A 180 10.77 -1.33 22.38
N GLU A 181 12.00 -0.92 22.67
CA GLU A 181 13.08 -0.92 21.69
C GLU A 181 13.48 -2.33 21.26
N ILE A 182 13.44 -3.29 22.20
CA ILE A 182 13.68 -4.69 21.92
C ILE A 182 12.56 -5.27 21.07
N ALA A 183 11.29 -4.99 21.41
CA ALA A 183 10.15 -5.44 20.60
C ALA A 183 10.22 -4.93 19.16
N LEU A 184 10.45 -3.62 18.98
CA LEU A 184 10.63 -3.03 17.64
C LEU A 184 11.83 -3.61 16.90
N GLY A 185 12.96 -3.76 17.58
CA GLY A 185 14.18 -4.35 17.02
C GLY A 185 13.98 -5.79 16.56
N LEU A 186 13.27 -6.61 17.35
CA LEU A 186 12.95 -8.00 17.02
C LEU A 186 12.05 -8.09 15.78
N PHE A 187 10.97 -7.31 15.72
CA PHE A 187 10.07 -7.32 14.56
C PHE A 187 10.76 -6.76 13.30
N ALA A 188 11.58 -5.72 13.44
CA ALA A 188 12.36 -5.17 12.34
C ALA A 188 13.40 -6.19 11.83
N ALA A 189 14.12 -6.86 12.72
CA ALA A 189 15.09 -7.91 12.36
C ALA A 189 14.40 -9.11 11.70
N ALA A 190 13.28 -9.57 12.27
CA ALA A 190 12.48 -10.66 11.70
C ALA A 190 11.98 -10.31 10.30
N PHE A 191 11.48 -9.09 10.10
CA PHE A 191 11.07 -8.62 8.78
C PHE A 191 12.26 -8.52 7.83
N ALA A 192 13.41 -8.00 8.25
CA ALA A 192 14.60 -7.90 7.41
C ALA A 192 15.05 -9.29 6.92
N LEU A 193 15.13 -10.27 7.83
CA LEU A 193 15.48 -11.65 7.48
C LEU A 193 14.45 -12.28 6.52
N ALA A 194 13.17 -12.08 6.79
CA ALA A 194 12.11 -12.57 5.91
C ALA A 194 12.14 -11.89 4.54
N TYR A 195 12.42 -10.58 4.49
CA TYR A 195 12.54 -9.82 3.25
C TYR A 195 13.76 -10.26 2.43
N LEU A 196 14.90 -10.53 3.07
CA LEU A 196 16.07 -11.12 2.40
C LEU A 196 15.74 -12.50 1.80
N TRP A 197 14.96 -13.32 2.52
CA TRP A 197 14.47 -14.59 1.99
C TRP A 197 13.51 -14.42 0.80
N LEU A 198 12.66 -13.38 0.81
CA LEU A 198 11.81 -13.02 -0.33
C LEU A 198 12.61 -12.51 -1.53
N VAL A 199 13.64 -11.70 -1.30
CA VAL A 199 14.59 -11.24 -2.33
C VAL A 199 15.27 -12.44 -2.98
N ARG A 200 15.71 -13.41 -2.17
CA ARG A 200 16.31 -14.66 -2.66
C ARG A 200 15.34 -15.49 -3.51
N GLN A 201 14.05 -15.52 -3.17
CA GLN A 201 13.03 -16.17 -4.00
C GLN A 201 12.75 -15.40 -5.29
N ALA A 202 12.72 -14.07 -5.24
CA ALA A 202 12.56 -13.21 -6.40
C ALA A 202 13.72 -13.38 -7.39
N TRP A 203 14.96 -13.52 -6.90
CA TRP A 203 16.14 -13.89 -7.72
C TRP A 203 16.00 -15.23 -8.41
N ARG A 204 15.22 -16.16 -7.84
CA ARG A 204 14.88 -17.45 -8.46
C ARG A 204 13.63 -17.37 -9.35
N GLY A 205 13.12 -16.17 -9.63
CA GLY A 205 11.98 -15.95 -10.49
C GLY A 205 10.62 -16.10 -9.83
N ARG A 206 10.54 -16.06 -8.49
CA ARG A 206 9.27 -16.12 -7.75
C ARG A 206 9.15 -14.95 -6.78
N ALA A 207 8.56 -13.83 -7.23
CA ALA A 207 8.17 -12.76 -6.32
C ALA A 207 6.92 -13.16 -5.54
N ARG A 208 6.91 -12.87 -4.23
CA ARG A 208 5.75 -13.09 -3.33
C ARG A 208 5.42 -11.78 -2.65
N LEU A 209 4.87 -10.86 -3.42
CA LEU A 209 4.58 -9.50 -3.00
C LEU A 209 3.48 -9.46 -1.93
N GLY A 210 2.46 -10.32 -2.02
CA GLY A 210 1.41 -10.41 -1.01
C GLY A 210 1.96 -10.82 0.36
N LEU A 211 2.91 -11.75 0.37
CA LEU A 211 3.60 -12.16 1.60
C LEU A 211 4.52 -11.05 2.13
N ALA A 212 5.23 -10.34 1.24
CA ALA A 212 6.03 -9.18 1.61
C ALA A 212 5.19 -8.10 2.32
N ALA A 213 4.02 -7.78 1.75
CA ALA A 213 3.08 -6.85 2.35
C ALA A 213 2.56 -7.35 3.70
N GLY A 214 2.11 -8.60 3.78
CA GLY A 214 1.59 -9.17 5.03
C GLY A 214 2.62 -9.17 6.16
N LEU A 215 3.87 -9.57 5.87
CA LEU A 215 4.95 -9.56 6.86
C LEU A 215 5.33 -8.15 7.30
N LEU A 216 5.30 -7.18 6.37
CA LEU A 216 5.52 -5.78 6.68
C LEU A 216 4.42 -5.24 7.62
N LEU A 217 3.17 -5.63 7.41
CA LEU A 217 2.06 -5.27 8.30
C LEU A 217 2.25 -5.87 9.70
N CYS A 218 2.72 -7.12 9.80
CA CYS A 218 3.02 -7.75 11.09
C CYS A 218 4.15 -7.03 11.84
N ALA A 219 5.17 -6.56 11.12
CA ALA A 219 6.30 -5.86 11.71
C ALA A 219 6.07 -4.36 11.94
N SER A 220 5.00 -3.80 11.36
CA SER A 220 4.72 -2.37 11.44
C SER A 220 4.35 -1.97 12.87
N PRO A 221 5.00 -0.93 13.44
CA PRO A 221 4.60 -0.35 14.72
C PRO A 221 3.26 0.40 14.63
N TYR A 222 2.87 0.81 13.43
CA TYR A 222 1.60 1.46 13.15
C TYR A 222 0.73 0.55 12.29
N LEU A 223 -0.24 -0.10 12.91
CA LEU A 223 -1.18 -0.98 12.21
C LEU A 223 -2.62 -0.49 12.38
N VAL A 224 -3.24 -0.16 11.26
CA VAL A 224 -4.61 0.34 11.15
C VAL A 224 -5.38 -0.48 10.11
N PRO A 225 -6.72 -0.56 10.21
CA PRO A 225 -7.51 -1.53 9.45
C PRO A 225 -7.29 -1.42 7.94
N TRP A 226 -7.33 -0.21 7.39
CA TRP A 226 -7.26 0.04 5.96
C TRP A 226 -5.93 -0.38 5.31
N TYR A 227 -4.89 -0.72 6.09
CA TYR A 227 -3.64 -1.25 5.56
C TYR A 227 -3.76 -2.69 5.03
N ALA A 228 -4.82 -3.42 5.37
CA ALA A 228 -5.07 -4.74 4.81
C ALA A 228 -5.09 -4.73 3.26
N VAL A 229 -5.48 -3.60 2.65
CA VAL A 229 -5.51 -3.42 1.19
C VAL A 229 -4.12 -3.51 0.54
N TRP A 230 -3.03 -3.41 1.30
CA TRP A 230 -1.67 -3.54 0.77
C TRP A 230 -1.34 -4.98 0.40
N ALA A 231 -1.86 -5.94 1.19
CA ALA A 231 -1.56 -7.35 1.04
C ALA A 231 -2.63 -8.09 0.25
N LEU A 232 -3.91 -7.80 0.51
CA LEU A 232 -5.02 -8.60 0.01
C LEU A 232 -5.09 -8.71 -1.52
N PRO A 233 -5.09 -7.60 -2.29
CA PRO A 233 -5.20 -7.66 -3.74
C PRO A 233 -4.05 -8.43 -4.38
N VAL A 234 -2.84 -8.24 -3.84
CA VAL A 234 -1.64 -8.87 -4.40
C VAL A 234 -1.59 -10.36 -4.04
N ALA A 235 -1.91 -10.71 -2.79
CA ALA A 235 -2.03 -12.10 -2.34
C ALA A 235 -3.12 -12.88 -3.10
N ALA A 236 -4.23 -12.20 -3.43
CA ALA A 236 -5.29 -12.77 -4.26
C ALA A 236 -4.82 -13.11 -5.68
N THR A 237 -3.90 -12.30 -6.25
CA THR A 237 -3.38 -12.52 -7.61
C THR A 237 -2.26 -13.53 -7.72
N GLU A 238 -1.42 -13.67 -6.69
CA GLU A 238 -0.24 -14.53 -6.75
C GLU A 238 -0.54 -16.02 -6.54
N ASP A 239 -1.81 -16.39 -6.25
CA ASP A 239 -2.25 -17.74 -5.90
C ASP A 239 -1.30 -18.41 -4.88
N ASP A 240 -0.91 -17.64 -3.86
CA ASP A 240 0.05 -18.04 -2.84
C ASP A 240 -0.67 -18.26 -1.50
N PRO A 241 -0.99 -19.51 -1.10
CA PRO A 241 -1.83 -19.77 0.07
C PRO A 241 -1.30 -19.13 1.36
N PRO A 242 0.01 -19.16 1.68
CA PRO A 242 0.53 -18.47 2.86
C PRO A 242 0.25 -16.96 2.87
N ALA A 243 0.38 -16.29 1.71
CA ALA A 243 0.07 -14.87 1.60
C ALA A 243 -1.43 -14.59 1.80
N GLN A 244 -2.29 -15.44 1.24
CA GLN A 244 -3.74 -15.33 1.35
C GLN A 244 -4.20 -15.55 2.80
N TRP A 245 -3.73 -16.61 3.44
CA TRP A 245 -4.02 -16.89 4.85
C TRP A 245 -3.55 -15.75 5.76
N LEU A 246 -2.33 -15.24 5.54
CA LEU A 246 -1.82 -14.11 6.32
C LEU A 246 -2.67 -12.85 6.12
N ALA A 247 -3.04 -12.53 4.88
CA ALA A 247 -3.88 -11.36 4.57
C ALA A 247 -5.28 -11.47 5.20
N VAL A 248 -5.88 -12.66 5.19
CA VAL A 248 -7.16 -12.93 5.86
C VAL A 248 -7.02 -12.84 7.38
N ALA A 249 -5.97 -13.43 7.96
CA ALA A 249 -5.72 -13.40 9.40
C ALA A 249 -5.53 -11.96 9.91
N ILE A 250 -4.74 -11.14 9.20
CA ILE A 250 -4.58 -9.71 9.51
C ILE A 250 -5.93 -9.00 9.40
N SER A 251 -6.71 -9.28 8.35
CA SER A 251 -8.04 -8.67 8.18
C SER A 251 -8.99 -9.01 9.33
N ALA A 252 -9.03 -10.28 9.73
CA ALA A 252 -9.85 -10.76 10.84
C ALA A 252 -9.39 -10.15 12.19
N TYR A 253 -8.09 -10.05 12.41
CA TYR A 253 -7.52 -9.42 13.60
C TYR A 253 -7.89 -7.94 13.69
N LEU A 254 -7.79 -7.21 12.58
CA LEU A 254 -8.10 -5.78 12.53
C LEU A 254 -9.60 -5.47 12.51
N LEU A 255 -10.45 -6.43 12.15
CA LEU A 255 -11.91 -6.26 12.24
C LEU A 255 -12.37 -6.05 13.69
N ARG A 256 -11.66 -6.64 14.66
CA ARG A 256 -11.91 -6.45 16.10
C ARG A 256 -11.75 -4.99 16.56
N GLN A 257 -11.09 -4.13 15.78
CA GLN A 257 -11.01 -2.70 16.10
C GLN A 257 -12.35 -1.96 15.96
N ARG A 258 -13.34 -2.57 15.28
CA ARG A 258 -14.60 -1.91 14.92
C ARG A 258 -15.84 -2.58 15.48
N VAL A 259 -15.77 -3.87 15.79
CA VAL A 259 -16.86 -4.60 16.44
C VAL A 259 -16.47 -4.75 17.91
N PRO A 260 -17.06 -3.99 18.85
CA PRO A 260 -16.95 -4.32 20.26
C PRO A 260 -17.60 -5.69 20.46
N ILE A 261 -16.79 -6.67 20.83
CA ILE A 261 -17.22 -7.98 21.32
C ILE A 261 -17.14 -7.98 22.84
#